data_AF-A0AAV2PKK8-F1
#
_entry.id   AF-A0AAV2PKK8-F1
#
_cell.length_a   1.000
_cell.length_b   1.000
_cell.length_c   1.000
_cell.angle_alpha   90.00
_cell.angle_beta   90.00
_cell.angle_gamma   90.00
#
_symmetry.space_group_name_H-M   'P 1'
#
loop_
_entity.id
_entity.type
_entity.pdbx_description
1 polymer ?
#
loop_
_entity_poly.entity_id
_entity_poly.type
_entity_poly.pdbx_seq_one_letter_code
_entity_poly.pdbx_strand_id
1 'polypeptide(L)'
;QEGYGIGDDEFSVAYDGCRQLFWHNAQSESHSHPPWQPGDILGSLLDLTNSQVIFYLNGHPLPPLTQLFNNATSGFFAAASFMSFQQCDFNFGKKPYVHPPKEMSFQSFNDHAYLKDSE
;
A
#
# COMPACT_ATOMS: atom_id res chain seq x y z
N GLN A 1 -20.05 -13.27 -10.24
CA GLN A 1 -19.96 -12.14 -9.30
C GLN A 1 -18.62 -11.49 -9.60
N GLU A 2 -18.62 -10.27 -10.12
CA GLU A 2 -17.37 -9.53 -10.32
C GLU A 2 -16.78 -9.25 -8.94
N GLY A 3 -15.51 -9.60 -8.73
CA GLY A 3 -14.85 -9.35 -7.46
C GLY A 3 -14.39 -7.90 -7.42
N TYR A 4 -14.90 -7.12 -6.46
CA TYR A 4 -14.37 -5.80 -6.15
C TYR A 4 -13.00 -5.96 -5.48
N GLY A 5 -11.97 -5.40 -6.10
CA GLY A 5 -10.61 -5.34 -5.60
C GLY A 5 -10.32 -4.05 -4.83
N ILE A 6 -9.07 -3.90 -4.41
CA ILE A 6 -8.58 -2.69 -3.74
C ILE A 6 -8.43 -1.60 -4.81
N GLY A 7 -8.95 -0.40 -4.53
CA GLY A 7 -8.94 0.73 -5.44
C GLY A 7 -10.17 0.82 -6.36
N ASP A 8 -11.12 -0.12 -6.25
CA ASP A 8 -12.38 -0.07 -7.00
C ASP A 8 -13.42 0.86 -6.35
N ASP A 9 -13.18 1.32 -5.13
CA ASP A 9 -14.03 2.26 -4.38
C ASP A 9 -13.26 3.49 -3.88
N GLU A 10 -14.00 4.45 -3.31
CA GLU A 10 -13.47 5.70 -2.80
C GLU A 10 -12.76 5.58 -1.44
N PHE A 11 -12.75 4.40 -0.82
CA PHE A 11 -12.19 4.13 0.51
C PHE A 11 -10.83 3.42 0.49
N SER A 12 -10.34 3.08 -0.71
CA SER A 12 -9.11 2.32 -0.88
C SER A 12 -8.22 2.90 -1.97
N VAL A 13 -6.93 2.62 -1.86
CA VAL A 13 -5.92 2.93 -2.88
C VAL A 13 -5.02 1.72 -3.06
N ALA A 14 -4.70 1.38 -4.30
CA ALA A 14 -3.85 0.23 -4.61
C ALA A 14 -2.68 0.59 -5.51
N TYR A 15 -1.58 -0.11 -5.31
CA TYR A 15 -0.44 -0.16 -6.22
C TYR A 15 -0.52 -1.45 -7.05
N ASP A 16 -0.57 -1.33 -8.38
CA ASP A 16 -0.52 -2.43 -9.32
C ASP A 16 0.84 -2.44 -10.03
N GLY A 17 1.77 -3.20 -9.47
CA GLY A 17 3.12 -3.32 -10.01
C GLY A 17 3.21 -4.06 -11.35
N CYS A 18 2.19 -4.80 -11.76
CA CYS A 18 2.20 -5.51 -13.05
C CYS A 18 1.83 -4.56 -14.19
N ARG A 19 0.77 -3.77 -14.00
CA ARG A 19 0.27 -2.81 -15.00
C ARG A 19 0.89 -1.43 -14.86
N GLN A 20 1.63 -1.20 -13.77
CA GLN A 20 2.25 0.06 -13.40
C GLN A 20 1.21 1.16 -13.16
N LEU A 21 0.17 0.83 -12.40
CA LEU A 21 -0.97 1.70 -12.15
C LEU A 21 -1.17 1.92 -10.64
N PHE A 22 -1.61 3.11 -10.28
CA PHE A 22 -2.37 3.34 -9.07
C PHE A 22 -3.85 3.16 -9.36
N TRP A 23 -4.58 2.56 -8.43
CA TRP A 23 -6.05 2.42 -8.50
C TRP A 23 -6.70 3.12 -7.32
N HIS A 24 -7.76 3.89 -7.60
CA HIS A 24 -8.62 4.53 -6.61
C HIS A 24 -9.96 4.90 -7.25
N ASN A 25 -11.08 4.63 -6.57
CA ASN A 25 -12.42 4.98 -7.04
C ASN A 25 -12.69 4.50 -8.48
N ALA A 26 -12.30 3.26 -8.78
CA ALA A 26 -12.39 2.64 -10.11
C ALA A 26 -11.69 3.40 -11.25
N GLN A 27 -10.80 4.35 -10.91
CA GLN A 27 -9.94 5.07 -11.82
C GLN A 27 -8.50 4.58 -11.67
N SER A 28 -7.72 4.72 -12.75
CA SER A 28 -6.31 4.39 -12.73
C SER A 28 -5.44 5.51 -13.28
N GLU A 29 -4.24 5.63 -12.69
CA GLU A 29 -3.19 6.53 -13.12
C GLU A 29 -1.88 5.76 -13.25
N SER A 30 -1.12 5.99 -14.33
CA SER A 30 0.18 5.33 -14.50
C SER A 30 1.23 5.90 -13.57
N HIS A 31 2.07 5.02 -13.03
CA HIS A 31 3.22 5.41 -12.22
C HIS A 31 4.55 5.04 -12.89
N SER A 32 5.66 5.59 -12.41
CA SER A 32 6.97 5.49 -13.07
C SER A 32 7.83 4.28 -12.68
N HIS A 33 7.42 3.48 -11.70
CA HIS A 33 8.13 2.22 -11.40
C HIS A 33 8.05 1.23 -12.57
N PRO A 34 9.11 0.43 -12.81
CA PRO A 34 9.06 -0.66 -13.77
C PRO A 34 8.07 -1.76 -13.34
N PRO A 35 7.68 -2.67 -14.25
CA PRO A 35 6.94 -3.86 -13.87
C PRO A 35 7.70 -4.64 -12.79
N TRP A 36 7.01 -4.99 -11.72
CA TRP A 36 7.60 -5.77 -10.64
C TRP A 36 7.97 -7.19 -11.10
N GLN A 37 8.94 -7.79 -10.41
CA GLN A 37 9.43 -9.12 -10.68
C GLN A 37 9.47 -9.96 -9.39
N PRO A 38 9.47 -11.31 -9.51
CA PRO A 38 9.64 -12.17 -8.35
C PRO A 38 10.91 -11.80 -7.56
N GLY A 39 10.75 -11.57 -6.25
CA GLY A 39 11.83 -11.14 -5.37
C GLY A 39 11.88 -9.64 -5.11
N ASP A 40 11.13 -8.82 -5.86
CA ASP A 40 10.99 -7.40 -5.55
C ASP A 40 10.27 -7.18 -4.22
N ILE A 41 10.62 -6.08 -3.55
CA ILE A 41 10.07 -5.68 -2.27
C ILE A 41 9.27 -4.40 -2.45
N LEU A 42 7.95 -4.50 -2.25
CA LEU A 42 7.04 -3.38 -2.19
C LEU A 42 6.94 -2.87 -0.73
N GLY A 43 7.27 -1.61 -0.51
CA GLY A 43 6.99 -0.88 0.72
C GLY A 43 5.75 0.00 0.55
N SER A 44 4.95 0.11 1.61
CA SER A 44 3.86 1.08 1.72
C SER A 44 4.02 1.85 3.01
N LEU A 45 4.08 3.17 2.91
CA LEU A 45 4.16 4.08 4.04
C LEU A 45 2.85 4.86 4.14
N LEU A 46 2.15 4.70 5.26
CA LEU A 46 0.99 5.49 5.63
C LEU A 46 1.45 6.66 6.51
N ASP A 47 1.40 7.87 5.98
CA ASP A 47 1.77 9.10 6.69
C ASP A 47 0.51 9.83 7.13
N LEU A 48 0.15 9.65 8.40
CA LEU A 48 -1.01 10.29 9.03
C LEU A 48 -0.79 11.77 9.34
N THR A 49 0.46 12.25 9.33
CA THR A 49 0.75 13.66 9.63
C THR A 49 0.47 14.53 8.41
N ASN A 50 0.85 14.04 7.23
CA ASN A 50 0.64 14.74 5.96
C ASN A 50 -0.56 14.20 5.17
N SER A 51 -1.31 13.24 5.74
CA SER A 51 -2.47 12.61 5.10
C SER A 51 -2.15 12.07 3.70
N GLN A 52 -1.11 11.24 3.62
CA GLN A 52 -0.64 10.68 2.35
C GLN A 52 -0.18 9.23 2.49
N VAL A 53 -0.18 8.52 1.35
CA VAL A 53 0.38 7.18 1.20
C VAL A 53 1.52 7.25 0.20
N ILE A 54 2.66 6.63 0.51
CA ILE A 54 3.82 6.56 -0.39
C ILE A 54 4.17 5.09 -0.62
N PHE A 55 4.25 4.70 -1.89
CA PHE A 55 4.70 3.37 -2.28
C PHE A 55 6.18 3.38 -2.68
N TYR A 56 6.87 2.30 -2.33
CA TYR A 56 8.30 2.12 -2.61
C TYR A 56 8.53 0.79 -3.32
N LEU A 57 9.26 0.76 -4.43
CA LEU A 57 9.72 -0.49 -5.04
C LEU A 57 11.23 -0.60 -4.84
N ASN A 58 11.66 -1.62 -4.09
CA ASN A 58 13.07 -1.82 -3.73
C ASN A 58 13.72 -0.58 -3.08
N GLY A 59 12.93 0.19 -2.33
CA GLY A 59 13.36 1.43 -1.67
C GLY A 59 13.33 2.69 -2.54
N HIS A 60 12.90 2.62 -3.79
CA HIS A 60 12.65 3.79 -4.64
C HIS A 60 11.23 4.32 -4.41
N PRO A 61 11.03 5.57 -3.96
CA PRO A 61 9.71 6.14 -3.73
C PRO A 61 9.02 6.60 -5.02
N LEU A 62 7.69 6.48 -5.05
CA LEU A 62 6.81 7.23 -5.95
C LEU A 62 6.30 8.52 -5.30
N PRO A 63 5.69 9.43 -6.07
CA PRO A 63 4.98 10.58 -5.52
C PRO A 63 3.90 10.17 -4.51
N PRO A 64 3.64 11.00 -3.48
CA PRO A 64 2.62 10.72 -2.48
C PRO A 64 1.20 10.76 -3.06
N LEU A 65 0.35 9.88 -2.57
CA LEU A 65 -1.07 9.81 -2.88
C LEU A 65 -1.89 10.31 -1.70
N THR A 66 -2.79 11.26 -1.94
CA THR A 66 -3.64 11.85 -0.90
C THR A 66 -5.10 11.45 -1.01
N GLN A 67 -5.49 10.83 -2.13
CA GLN A 67 -6.90 10.57 -2.47
C GLN A 67 -7.61 9.69 -1.44
N LEU A 68 -6.89 8.74 -0.81
CA LEU A 68 -7.40 7.87 0.25
C LEU A 68 -8.00 8.65 1.43
N PHE A 69 -7.39 9.79 1.79
CA PHE A 69 -7.78 10.57 2.96
C PHE A 69 -9.04 11.42 2.74
N ASN A 70 -9.53 11.52 1.50
CA ASN A 70 -10.77 12.24 1.21
C ASN A 70 -12.00 11.60 1.87
N ASN A 71 -11.99 10.26 2.03
CA ASN A 71 -13.12 9.49 2.57
C ASN A 71 -12.74 8.64 3.80
N ALA A 72 -11.53 8.82 4.35
CA ALA A 72 -11.09 8.06 5.52
C ALA A 72 -11.88 8.49 6.77
N THR A 73 -12.64 7.56 7.35
CA THR A 73 -13.53 7.83 8.49
C THR A 73 -13.08 7.18 9.80
N SER A 74 -12.52 5.96 9.76
CA SER A 74 -12.10 5.25 10.98
C SER A 74 -11.05 4.18 10.70
N GLY A 75 -9.79 4.48 11.04
CA GLY A 75 -8.69 3.53 10.94
C GLY A 75 -8.29 3.18 9.50
N PHE A 76 -7.26 2.35 9.37
CA PHE A 76 -6.73 1.88 8.10
C PHE A 76 -6.35 0.41 8.21
N PHE A 77 -6.54 -0.32 7.11
CA PHE A 77 -6.13 -1.72 6.99
C PHE A 77 -5.07 -1.84 5.91
N ALA A 78 -4.02 -2.62 6.21
CA ALA A 78 -3.14 -3.13 5.17
C ALA A 78 -3.91 -4.19 4.38
N ALA A 79 -4.04 -4.00 3.07
CA ALA A 79 -4.77 -4.89 2.19
C ALA A 79 -3.92 -5.27 0.98
N ALA A 80 -4.12 -6.48 0.46
CA ALA A 80 -3.55 -6.92 -0.80
C ALA A 80 -4.54 -7.86 -1.49
N SER A 81 -4.60 -7.77 -2.81
CA SER A 81 -5.38 -8.65 -3.68
C SER A 81 -4.43 -9.38 -4.62
N PHE A 82 -4.77 -10.64 -4.94
CA PHE A 82 -3.94 -11.50 -5.79
C PHE A 82 -4.79 -12.08 -6.90
N MET A 83 -4.21 -12.14 -8.09
CA MET A 83 -4.68 -13.05 -9.12
C MET A 83 -4.24 -14.48 -8.80
N SER A 84 -4.87 -15.46 -9.43
CA SER A 84 -4.50 -16.87 -9.31
C SER A 84 -3.00 -17.07 -9.50
N PHE A 85 -2.40 -17.92 -8.66
CA PHE A 85 -0.98 -18.29 -8.69
C PHE A 85 0.02 -17.19 -8.30
N GLN A 86 -0.43 -16.05 -7.77
CA GLN A 86 0.45 -15.06 -7.12
C GLN A 86 0.57 -15.32 -5.61
N GLN A 87 1.76 -15.06 -5.07
CA GLN A 87 2.08 -15.22 -3.65
C GLN A 87 3.05 -14.12 -3.22
N CYS A 88 2.95 -13.65 -1.98
CA CYS A 88 3.95 -12.79 -1.38
C CYS A 88 4.06 -13.03 0.13
N ASP A 89 5.16 -12.59 0.71
CA ASP A 89 5.35 -12.55 2.16
C ASP A 89 5.03 -11.17 2.70
N PHE A 90 4.18 -11.09 3.72
CA PHE A 90 3.91 -9.85 4.44
C PHE A 90 4.90 -9.66 5.58
N ASN A 91 5.51 -8.48 5.65
CA ASN A 91 6.32 -8.06 6.78
C ASN A 91 5.80 -6.75 7.37
N PHE A 92 4.91 -6.85 8.36
CA PHE A 92 4.38 -5.71 9.11
C PHE A 92 5.30 -5.23 10.25
N GLY A 93 6.57 -5.65 10.28
CA GLY A 93 7.54 -5.32 11.33
C GLY A 93 8.08 -6.54 12.07
N LYS A 94 7.67 -7.75 11.71
CA LYS A 94 8.18 -9.01 12.30
C LYS A 94 9.67 -9.22 12.03
N LYS A 95 10.19 -8.72 10.91
CA LYS A 95 11.60 -8.72 10.55
C LYS A 95 12.04 -7.28 10.24
N PRO A 96 13.32 -6.91 10.39
CA PRO A 96 13.82 -5.61 9.94
C PRO A 96 13.45 -5.37 8.46
N TYR A 97 12.98 -4.16 8.15
CA TYR A 97 12.67 -3.77 6.78
C TYR A 97 13.96 -3.72 5.95
N VAL A 98 13.94 -4.35 4.77
CA VAL A 98 15.11 -4.36 3.86
C VAL A 98 15.37 -2.98 3.28
N HIS A 99 14.31 -2.22 3.00
CA HIS A 99 14.36 -0.86 2.46
C HIS A 99 13.54 0.10 3.34
N PRO A 100 14.03 0.49 4.52
CA PRO A 100 13.33 1.46 5.36
C PRO A 100 13.34 2.87 4.71
N PRO A 101 12.31 3.70 4.94
CA PRO A 101 12.34 5.11 4.56
C PRO A 101 13.60 5.81 5.10
N LYS A 102 14.30 6.56 4.24
CA LYS A 102 15.56 7.22 4.60
C LYS A 102 15.38 8.65 5.09
N GLU A 103 14.34 9.32 4.61
CA GLU A 103 14.12 10.76 4.80
C GLU A 103 13.14 11.08 5.93
N MET A 104 12.53 10.06 6.54
CA MET A 104 11.56 10.23 7.61
C MET A 104 11.62 9.11 8.63
N SER A 105 11.33 9.46 9.88
CA SER A 105 11.09 8.47 10.92
C SER A 105 9.82 7.69 10.60
N PHE A 106 9.84 6.39 10.82
CA PHE A 106 8.68 5.52 10.64
C PHE A 106 8.50 4.63 11.87
N GLN A 107 7.28 4.12 12.00
CA GLN A 107 6.87 3.18 13.03
C GLN A 107 6.45 1.87 12.34
N SER A 108 6.72 0.73 12.97
CA SER A 108 6.32 -0.56 12.39
C SER A 108 4.82 -0.78 12.60
N PHE A 109 4.17 -1.45 11.65
CA PHE A 109 2.73 -1.68 11.74
C PHE A 109 2.38 -2.61 12.94
N ASN A 110 3.17 -3.66 13.18
CA ASN A 110 2.95 -4.60 14.29
C ASN A 110 3.08 -3.97 15.68
N ASP A 111 3.90 -2.93 15.83
CA ASP A 111 4.12 -2.30 17.14
C ASP A 111 3.01 -1.29 17.50
N HIS A 112 2.25 -0.81 16.50
CA HIS A 112 1.35 0.34 16.66
C HIS A 112 -0.08 0.12 16.14
N ALA A 113 -0.30 -0.85 15.26
CA ALA A 113 -1.63 -1.22 14.81
C ALA A 113 -2.28 -2.21 15.81
N TYR A 114 -3.57 -2.04 16.01
CA TYR A 114 -4.39 -2.95 16.80
C TYR A 114 -5.69 -3.22 16.06
N LEU A 115 -6.20 -4.44 16.16
CA LEU A 115 -7.54 -4.79 15.74
C LEU A 115 -8.47 -4.61 16.94
N LYS A 116 -9.62 -3.97 16.71
CA LYS A 116 -10.66 -3.87 17.75
C LYS A 116 -11.39 -5.20 17.81
N ASP A 117 -11.84 -5.61 19.01
CA ASP A 117 -12.55 -6.88 19.22
C ASP A 117 -13.87 -7.02 18.41
N SER A 118 -14.36 -5.93 17.82
CA SER A 118 -15.60 -5.87 17.02
C SER A 118 -15.38 -6.03 15.51
N GLU A 119 -14.14 -6.22 15.05
CA GLU A 119 -13.76 -6.33 13.64
C GLU A 119 -13.26 -7.74 13.28
#